data_AF-A0A930XGD4-F1
#
_entry.id   AF-A0A930XGD4-F1
#
_cell.length_a   1.000
_cell.length_b   1.000
_cell.length_c   1.000
_cell.angle_alpha   90.00
_cell.angle_beta   90.00
_cell.angle_gamma   90.00
#
_symmetry.space_group_name_H-M   'P 1'
#
loop_
_entity.id
_entity.type
_entity.pdbx_description
1 polymer ?
#
loop_
_entity_poly.entity_id
_entity_poly.type
_entity_poly.pdbx_seq_one_letter_code
_entity_poly.pdbx_strand_id
1 'polypeptide(L)' 'MSPEQELLAKWRSLPKEKQEEVLDFVEFLHVKNSVNKVSLGDNLRKIRAKIVASGEPLLTQDEIVKEIASRRGGLRETDA' A
#
# COMPACT_ATOMS: atom_id res chain seq x y z
N MET A 1 -39.39 -0.43 3.03
CA MET A 1 -38.58 0.53 2.24
C MET A 1 -37.34 -0.19 1.75
N SER A 2 -36.76 0.22 0.62
CA SER A 2 -35.43 -0.25 0.25
C SER A 2 -34.37 0.36 1.17
N PRO A 3 -33.20 -0.28 1.33
CA PRO A 3 -32.09 0.28 2.10
C PRO A 3 -31.66 1.68 1.61
N GLU A 4 -31.71 1.92 0.30
CA GLU A 4 -31.41 3.21 -0.30
C GLU A 4 -32.43 4.30 0.10
N GLN A 5 -33.72 3.95 0.11
CA GLN A 5 -34.77 4.87 0.53
C GLN A 5 -34.65 5.21 2.03
N GLU A 6 -34.30 4.23 2.86
CA GLU A 6 -34.08 4.46 4.29
C GLU A 6 -32.87 5.37 4.54
N LEU A 7 -31.78 5.18 3.80
CA LEU A 7 -30.60 6.05 3.85
C LEU A 7 -30.95 7.49 3.48
N LEU A 8 -31.67 7.69 2.37
CA LEU A 8 -32.09 9.02 1.92
C LEU A 8 -33.04 9.71 2.90
N ALA A 9 -33.93 8.94 3.54
CA ALA A 9 -34.81 9.48 4.58
C ALA A 9 -34.02 9.95 5.80
N LYS A 10 -33.08 9.12 6.30
CA LYS A 10 -32.20 9.48 7.44
C LYS A 10 -31.32 10.68 7.09
N TRP A 11 -30.72 10.69 5.91
CA TRP A 11 -29.90 11.78 5.38
C TRP A 11 -30.62 13.13 5.42
N ARG A 12 -31.84 13.19 4.87
CA ARG A 12 -32.64 14.42 4.80
C ARG A 12 -33.07 14.94 6.17
N SER A 13 -33.12 14.07 7.18
CA SER A 13 -33.46 14.45 8.56
C SER A 13 -32.28 15.04 9.35
N LEU A 14 -31.05 14.91 8.84
CA LEU A 14 -29.86 15.44 9.49
C LEU A 14 -29.72 16.96 9.30
N PRO A 15 -29.16 17.67 10.31
CA PRO A 15 -28.66 19.03 10.15
C PRO A 15 -27.58 19.13 9.06
N LYS A 16 -27.37 20.33 8.51
CA LYS A 16 -26.42 20.55 7.39
C LYS A 16 -24.99 20.11 7.73
N GLU A 17 -24.55 20.39 8.95
CA GLU A 17 -23.22 20.03 9.43
C GLU A 17 -23.02 18.51 9.45
N LYS A 18 -24.09 17.78 9.80
CA LYS A 18 -24.09 16.31 9.80
C LYS A 18 -24.26 15.73 8.41
N GLN A 19 -24.84 16.47 7.47
CA GLN A 19 -24.81 16.07 6.06
C GLN A 19 -23.37 16.14 5.54
N GLU A 20 -22.65 17.25 5.75
CA GLU A 20 -21.24 17.35 5.35
C GLU A 20 -20.38 16.20 5.89
N GLU A 21 -20.56 15.82 7.17
CA GLU A 21 -19.81 14.70 7.78
C GLU A 21 -20.00 13.35 7.07
N VAL A 22 -21.19 13.05 6.51
CA VAL A 22 -21.38 11.81 5.74
C VAL A 22 -20.78 11.93 4.35
N LEU A 23 -20.78 13.13 3.72
CA LEU A 23 -20.10 13.31 2.44
C LEU A 23 -18.61 13.02 2.61
N ASP A 24 -17.99 13.57 3.65
CA ASP A 24 -16.61 13.30 4.02
C ASP A 24 -16.38 11.80 4.26
N PHE A 25 -17.31 11.13 4.96
CA PHE A 25 -17.22 9.69 5.20
C PHE A 25 -17.35 8.86 3.91
N VAL A 26 -18.24 9.23 3.00
CA VAL A 26 -18.42 8.55 1.70
C VAL A 26 -17.17 8.72 0.84
N GLU A 27 -16.58 9.92 0.82
CA GLU A 27 -15.31 10.18 0.15
C GLU A 27 -14.17 9.35 0.75
N PHE A 28 -14.09 9.30 2.08
CA PHE A 28 -13.15 8.42 2.78
C PHE A 28 -13.33 6.94 2.38
N LEU A 29 -14.56 6.44 2.30
CA LEU A 29 -14.83 5.06 1.86
C LEU A 29 -14.39 4.82 0.42
N HIS A 30 -14.58 5.80 -0.48
CA HIS A 30 -14.08 5.73 -1.85
C HIS A 30 -12.56 5.63 -1.90
N VAL A 31 -11.85 6.49 -1.16
CA VAL A 31 -10.39 6.45 -1.08
C VAL A 31 -9.92 5.12 -0.49
N LYS A 32 -10.49 4.68 0.63
CA LYS A 32 -10.14 3.40 1.28
C LYS A 32 -10.33 2.21 0.35
N ASN A 33 -11.41 2.17 -0.44
CA ASN A 33 -11.66 1.12 -1.41
C ASN A 33 -10.75 1.20 -2.65
N SER A 34 -10.24 2.40 -2.99
CA SER A 34 -9.28 2.57 -4.09
C SER A 34 -7.88 2.08 -3.71
N VAL A 35 -7.45 2.29 -2.46
CA VAL A 35 -6.13 1.85 -1.95
C VAL A 35 -6.03 0.32 -1.92
N ASN A 36 -7.15 -0.38 -1.73
CA ASN A 36 -7.21 -1.85 -1.73
C ASN A 36 -7.15 -2.49 -3.13
N LYS A 37 -7.08 -1.72 -4.23
CA LYS A 37 -7.10 -2.29 -5.59
C LYS A 37 -5.74 -2.49 -6.24
N VAL A 38 -4.65 -1.98 -5.68
CA VAL A 38 -3.32 -2.32 -6.17
C VAL A 38 -2.75 -3.37 -5.24
N SER A 39 -2.74 -4.63 -5.70
CA SER A 39 -2.14 -5.69 -4.92
C SER A 39 -0.69 -5.31 -4.62
N LEU A 40 -0.19 -5.66 -3.43
CA LEU A 40 1.22 -5.49 -3.10
C LEU A 40 2.12 -6.05 -4.23
N GLY A 41 1.69 -7.15 -4.87
CA GLY A 41 2.34 -7.73 -6.05
C GLY A 41 2.45 -6.77 -7.23
N ASP A 42 1.40 -6.01 -7.56
CA ASP A 42 1.42 -5.04 -8.65
C ASP A 42 2.37 -3.88 -8.35
N ASN A 43 2.39 -3.42 -7.11
CA ASN A 43 3.33 -2.38 -6.67
C ASN A 43 4.78 -2.88 -6.72
N LEU A 44 5.04 -4.09 -6.23
CA LEU A 44 6.37 -4.71 -6.32
C LEU A 44 6.82 -4.92 -7.77
N ARG A 45 5.92 -5.31 -8.66
CA ARG A 45 6.21 -5.42 -10.11
C ARG A 45 6.58 -4.07 -10.72
N LYS A 46 5.86 -3.00 -10.38
CA LYS A 46 6.19 -1.64 -10.84
C LYS A 46 7.55 -1.19 -10.33
N ILE A 47 7.87 -1.44 -9.06
CA ILE A 47 9.18 -1.11 -8.49
C ILE A 47 10.28 -1.92 -9.19
N ARG A 48 10.10 -3.23 -9.38
CA ARG A 48 11.04 -4.07 -10.13
C ARG A 48 11.27 -3.55 -11.55
N ALA A 49 10.21 -3.15 -12.25
CA ALA A 49 10.33 -2.61 -13.61
C ALA A 49 11.17 -1.33 -13.64
N LYS A 50 11.01 -0.44 -12.65
CA LYS A 50 11.84 0.77 -12.52
C LYS A 50 13.32 0.44 -12.26
N ILE A 51 13.61 -0.53 -11.39
CA ILE A 51 14.97 -0.98 -11.08
C ILE A 51 15.65 -1.58 -12.33
N VAL A 52 14.92 -2.39 -13.11
CA VAL A 52 15.48 -2.95 -14.34
C VAL A 52 15.68 -1.86 -15.40
N ALA A 53 14.74 -0.93 -15.53
CA ALA A 53 14.81 0.15 -16.50
C ALA A 53 15.91 1.19 -16.19
N SER A 54 16.37 1.31 -14.94
CA SER A 54 17.49 2.19 -14.62
C SER A 54 18.81 1.71 -15.22
N GLY A 55 18.90 0.43 -15.64
CA GLY A 55 20.10 -0.14 -16.23
C GLY A 55 21.24 -0.35 -15.25
N GLU A 56 21.00 -0.12 -13.96
CA GLU A 56 21.97 -0.39 -12.90
C GLU A 56 22.24 -1.89 -12.84
N PRO A 57 23.51 -2.33 -12.82
CA PRO A 57 23.85 -3.74 -12.72
C PRO A 57 23.22 -4.37 -11.47
N LEU A 58 22.46 -5.45 -11.68
CA LEU A 58 21.94 -6.23 -10.57
C LEU A 58 23.05 -7.07 -9.95
N LEU A 59 22.98 -7.23 -8.62
CA LEU A 59 23.92 -8.09 -7.90
C LEU A 59 23.85 -9.52 -8.43
N THR A 60 25.02 -10.10 -8.65
CA THR A 60 25.21 -11.52 -8.88
C THR A 60 24.93 -12.31 -7.60
N GLN A 61 24.82 -13.63 -7.74
CA GLN A 61 24.56 -14.51 -6.60
C GLN A 61 25.60 -14.35 -5.48
N ASP A 62 26.88 -14.24 -5.83
CA ASP A 62 27.98 -14.09 -4.87
C ASP A 62 27.94 -12.74 -4.16
N GLU A 63 27.60 -11.67 -4.90
CA GLU A 63 27.45 -10.33 -4.35
C GLU A 63 26.23 -10.24 -3.41
N ILE A 64 25.14 -10.95 -3.73
CA ILE A 64 23.97 -11.05 -2.83
C ILE A 64 24.37 -11.73 -1.52
N VAL A 65 25.12 -12.83 -1.57
CA VAL A 65 25.58 -13.53 -0.36
C VAL A 65 26.48 -12.62 0.49
N LYS A 66 27.41 -11.90 -0.15
CA LYS A 66 28.29 -10.94 0.51
C LYS A 66 27.51 -9.79 1.16
N GLU A 67 26.50 -9.26 0.47
CA GLU A 67 25.65 -8.18 0.99
C GLU A 67 24.82 -8.63 2.19
N ILE A 68 24.26 -9.85 2.13
CA ILE A 68 23.51 -10.45 3.24
C ILE A 68 24.41 -10.62 4.46
N ALA A 69 25.62 -11.16 4.28
CA ALA A 69 26.61 -11.34 5.35
C ALA A 69 27.08 -9.99 5.94
N SER A 70 27.17 -8.96 5.11
CA SER A 70 27.61 -7.61 5.53
C SER A 70 26.51 -6.84 6.30
N ARG A 71 25.23 -7.06 5.99
CA ARG A 71 24.10 -6.32 6.60
C ARG A 71 23.43 -7.04 7.77
N ARG A 72 23.38 -8.37 7.74
CA ARG A 72 23.01 -9.17 8.90
C ARG A 72 24.33 -9.55 9.55
N GLY A 73 24.78 -8.80 10.56
CA GLY A 73 26.06 -9.03 11.26
C GLY A 73 26.18 -10.45 11.82
N GLY A 74 26.48 -11.42 10.94
CA GLY A 74 26.55 -12.83 11.22
C GLY A 74 28.00 -13.22 11.46
N LEU A 75 28.24 -13.65 12.70
CA LEU A 75 29.44 -14.29 13.26
C LEU A 75 30.73 -14.08 12.47
N ARG A 76 31.61 -13.23 13.04
CA ARG A 76 33.05 -13.31 12.80
C ARG A 76 33.45 -14.78 12.99
N GLU A 77 33.85 -15.45 11.93
CA GLU A 77 34.76 -16.58 12.04
C GLU A 77 36.01 -16.00 12.71
N THR A 78 36.17 -16.26 14.00
CA THR A 78 37.44 -16.00 14.67
C THR A 78 38.44 -16.98 14.08
N ASP A 79 39.24 -16.47 13.15
CA ASP A 79 40.48 -17.10 12.72
C ASP A 79 41.44 -17.23 13.90
N ALA A 80 42.08 -18.41 13.96
CA ALA A 80 43.31 -18.78 14.68
C ALA A 80 43.25 -19.07 16.19
#